data_AF-A0A7V9ZY87-F1
#
_entry.id   AF-A0A7V9ZY87-F1
#
_cell.length_a   1.000
_cell.length_b   1.000
_cell.length_c   1.000
_cell.angle_alpha   90.00
_cell.angle_beta   90.00
_cell.angle_gamma   90.00
#
_symmetry.space_group_name_H-M   'P 1'
#
loop_
_entity.id
_entity.type
_entity.pdbx_description
1 polymer ?
#
loop_
_entity_poly.entity_id
_entity_poly.type
_entity_poly.pdbx_seq_one_letter_code
_entity_poly.pdbx_strand_id
1 'polypeptide(L)'
;MIIFHDPRCVEYSRRGHVERPARIARSVALLQERHPQWEWRVPECADDIALQRAHATPYIETIREAADDFDSDCPAYADIFHHSLRASGAAVSVARAAPAGELSFSLMRPPGHHAMRDRAMGFCYFNHIAVAALDALAGGVERVAIWDFDAHHGNGTEAIVRGNSQIMFASVHQYPGWPGTGTESFENIHNYPVRPGTPRAAHMS
;
A
#
# COMPACT_ATOMS: atom_id res chain seq x y z
N MET A 1 5.12 19.59 -5.36
CA MET A 1 4.79 18.19 -5.04
C MET A 1 5.59 17.81 -3.82
N ILE A 2 4.97 17.13 -2.86
CA ILE A 2 5.62 16.68 -1.62
C ILE A 2 5.85 15.17 -1.73
N ILE A 3 7.07 14.71 -1.50
CA ILE A 3 7.42 13.30 -1.42
C ILE A 3 7.60 12.93 0.04
N PHE A 4 6.73 12.06 0.55
CA PHE A 4 6.92 11.42 1.84
C PHE A 4 7.81 10.19 1.65
N HIS A 5 9.01 10.25 2.19
CA HIS A 5 10.03 9.22 2.06
C HIS A 5 10.88 9.15 3.33
N ASP A 6 11.04 7.95 3.86
CA ASP A 6 12.00 7.65 4.91
C ASP A 6 13.17 6.84 4.32
N PRO A 7 14.42 7.33 4.39
CA PRO A 7 15.59 6.60 3.89
C PRO A 7 15.73 5.20 4.46
N ARG A 8 15.23 4.95 5.67
CA ARG A 8 15.28 3.64 6.33
C ARG A 8 14.48 2.56 5.60
N CYS A 9 13.59 2.92 4.67
CA CYS A 9 12.84 1.95 3.87
C CYS A 9 13.70 1.08 2.94
N VAL A 10 15.03 1.28 2.93
CA VAL A 10 16.01 0.48 2.18
C VAL A 10 16.88 -0.43 3.06
N GLU A 11 16.66 -0.45 4.38
CA GLU A 11 17.53 -1.15 5.35
C GLU A 11 17.26 -2.65 5.48
N TYR A 12 16.10 -3.14 5.02
CA TYR A 12 15.75 -4.56 5.04
C TYR A 12 15.84 -5.20 3.64
N SER A 13 16.37 -6.43 3.60
CA SER A 13 16.40 -7.26 2.39
C SER A 13 16.79 -8.72 2.70
N ARG A 14 16.44 -9.65 1.80
CA ARG A 14 16.95 -11.02 1.77
C ARG A 14 17.53 -11.29 0.39
N ARG A 15 18.70 -11.96 0.33
CA ARG A 15 19.33 -12.30 -0.95
C ARG A 15 18.37 -13.10 -1.82
N GLY A 16 18.19 -12.67 -3.08
CA GLY A 16 17.31 -13.33 -4.05
C GLY A 16 15.85 -12.87 -4.01
N HIS A 17 15.43 -12.11 -2.99
CA HIS A 17 14.07 -11.59 -2.92
C HIS A 17 13.85 -10.45 -3.94
N VAL A 18 12.68 -10.46 -4.60
CA VAL A 18 12.35 -9.48 -5.66
C VAL A 18 11.93 -8.13 -5.11
N GLU A 19 11.24 -8.12 -3.96
CA GLU A 19 10.99 -6.92 -3.18
C GLU A 19 12.29 -6.53 -2.46
N ARG A 20 12.99 -5.52 -2.96
CA ARG A 20 14.39 -5.21 -2.56
C ARG A 20 14.68 -3.71 -2.55
N PRO A 21 15.69 -3.26 -1.77
CA PRO A 21 16.07 -1.84 -1.64
C PRO A 21 16.22 -1.06 -2.95
N ALA A 22 16.80 -1.70 -3.97
CA ALA A 22 17.04 -1.07 -5.28
C ALA A 22 15.76 -0.61 -6.00
N ARG A 23 14.57 -1.11 -5.61
CA ARG A 23 13.27 -0.66 -6.17
C ARG A 23 12.95 0.79 -5.82
N ILE A 24 13.40 1.27 -4.65
CA ILE A 24 13.17 2.65 -4.20
C ILE A 24 14.43 3.50 -4.35
N ALA A 25 15.60 3.00 -3.96
CA ALA A 25 16.84 3.78 -3.98
C ALA A 25 17.15 4.39 -5.36
N ARG A 26 16.86 3.66 -6.44
CA ARG A 26 17.04 4.15 -7.82
C ARG A 26 16.06 5.25 -8.18
N SER A 27 14.80 5.10 -7.77
CA SER A 27 13.75 6.10 -8.00
C SER A 27 14.01 7.37 -7.21
N VAL A 28 14.48 7.26 -5.95
CA VAL A 28 14.85 8.41 -5.12
C VAL A 28 15.92 9.25 -5.82
N ALA A 29 17.04 8.63 -6.21
CA ALA A 29 18.13 9.33 -6.90
C ALA A 29 17.65 10.01 -8.20
N LEU A 30 16.89 9.29 -9.02
CA LEU A 30 16.36 9.81 -10.29
C LEU A 30 15.39 10.99 -10.08
N LEU A 31 14.50 10.91 -9.09
CA LEU A 31 13.51 11.95 -8.82
C LEU A 31 14.16 13.19 -8.21
N GLN A 32 15.14 13.03 -7.32
CA GLN A 32 15.90 14.15 -6.77
C GLN A 32 16.69 14.89 -7.86
N GLU A 33 17.30 14.16 -8.79
CA GLU A 33 18.01 14.73 -9.93
C GLU A 33 17.07 15.48 -10.88
N ARG A 34 15.96 14.85 -11.29
CA ARG A 34 15.04 15.40 -12.30
C ARG A 34 14.08 16.46 -11.76
N HIS A 35 13.81 16.43 -10.45
CA HIS A 35 12.85 17.31 -9.79
C HIS A 35 13.42 17.91 -8.49
N PRO A 36 14.51 18.70 -8.57
CA PRO A 36 15.16 19.28 -7.39
C PRO A 36 14.25 20.26 -6.62
N GLN A 37 13.18 20.75 -7.24
CA GLN A 37 12.19 21.64 -6.64
C GLN A 37 11.12 20.92 -5.82
N TRP A 38 11.06 19.59 -5.85
CA TRP A 38 10.11 18.84 -5.02
C TRP A 38 10.56 18.85 -3.57
N GLU A 39 9.58 18.93 -2.66
CA GLU A 39 9.84 18.88 -1.24
C GLU A 39 9.89 17.43 -0.77
N TRP A 40 10.88 17.08 0.05
CA TRP A 40 11.04 15.74 0.60
C TRP A 40 10.83 15.79 2.12
N ARG A 41 9.85 15.05 2.62
CA ARG A 41 9.49 14.99 4.05
C ARG A 41 9.66 13.57 4.55
N VAL A 42 10.25 13.44 5.74
CA VAL A 42 10.20 12.17 6.48
C VAL A 42 8.82 12.08 7.14
N PRO A 43 8.03 11.02 6.88
CA PRO A 43 6.71 10.87 7.47
C PRO A 43 6.81 10.53 8.95
N GLU A 44 5.80 10.93 9.71
CA GLU A 44 5.55 10.32 11.03
C GLU A 44 5.10 8.87 10.85
N CYS A 45 5.35 8.02 11.84
CA CYS A 45 4.83 6.66 11.84
C CYS A 45 3.30 6.69 12.01
N ALA A 46 2.60 5.75 11.37
CA ALA A 46 1.20 5.51 11.72
C ALA A 46 1.11 5.06 13.19
N ASP A 47 0.15 5.64 13.92
CA ASP A 47 -0.17 5.21 15.28
C ASP A 47 -1.07 3.96 15.27
N ASP A 48 -1.21 3.33 16.44
CA ASP A 48 -2.05 2.13 16.59
C ASP A 48 -3.51 2.42 16.23
N ILE A 49 -4.00 3.64 16.48
CA ILE A 49 -5.36 4.07 16.16
C ILE A 49 -5.60 4.00 14.64
N ALA A 50 -4.68 4.51 13.84
CA ALA A 50 -4.75 4.45 12.37
C ALA A 50 -4.65 3.01 11.87
N LEU A 51 -3.73 2.20 12.39
CA LEU A 51 -3.58 0.79 11.99
C LEU A 51 -4.85 -0.02 12.29
N GLN A 52 -5.44 0.17 13.48
CA GLN A 52 -6.65 -0.54 13.93
C GLN A 52 -7.89 -0.25 13.09
N ARG A 53 -7.86 0.77 12.22
CA ARG A 53 -8.93 1.02 11.25
C ARG A 53 -8.99 -0.10 10.21
N ALA A 54 -7.83 -0.57 9.76
CA ALA A 54 -7.72 -1.56 8.69
C ALA A 54 -7.41 -2.97 9.22
N HIS A 55 -6.76 -3.08 10.38
CA HIS A 55 -6.17 -4.31 10.89
C HIS A 55 -6.74 -4.71 12.24
N ALA A 56 -6.83 -6.01 12.50
CA ALA A 56 -7.20 -6.50 13.83
C ALA A 56 -6.03 -6.28 14.82
N THR A 57 -6.34 -5.90 16.06
CA THR A 57 -5.30 -5.69 17.09
C THR A 57 -4.39 -6.91 17.28
N PRO A 58 -4.88 -8.17 17.35
CA PRO A 58 -4.00 -9.34 17.44
C PRO A 58 -3.03 -9.48 16.25
N TYR A 59 -3.44 -9.04 15.06
CA TYR A 59 -2.59 -9.08 13.88
C TYR A 59 -1.48 -8.02 13.94
N ILE A 60 -1.77 -6.81 14.43
CA ILE A 60 -0.75 -5.77 14.64
C ILE A 60 0.34 -6.29 15.58
N GLU A 61 -0.05 -6.94 16.68
CA GLU A 61 0.92 -7.54 17.62
C GLU A 61 1.67 -8.73 16.99
N THR A 62 1.01 -9.52 16.16
CA THR A 62 1.69 -10.59 15.39
C THR A 62 2.80 -10.03 14.49
N ILE A 63 2.58 -8.88 13.82
CA ILE A 63 3.63 -8.22 13.03
C ILE A 63 4.72 -7.65 13.95
N ARG A 64 4.35 -7.09 15.11
CA ARG A 64 5.28 -6.48 16.07
C ARG A 64 6.27 -7.48 16.66
N GLU A 65 5.79 -8.68 16.97
CA GLU A 65 6.54 -9.73 17.69
C GLU A 65 7.09 -10.83 16.76
N ALA A 66 7.02 -10.64 15.44
CA ALA A 66 7.34 -11.68 14.47
C ALA A 66 8.78 -12.20 14.61
N ALA A 67 8.88 -13.51 14.91
CA ALA A 67 10.13 -14.25 14.96
C ALA A 67 10.37 -15.13 13.73
N ASP A 68 9.29 -15.58 13.09
CA ASP A 68 9.29 -16.48 11.94
C ASP A 68 8.61 -15.82 10.73
N ASP A 69 9.01 -16.25 9.53
CA ASP A 69 8.41 -15.78 8.27
C ASP A 69 6.88 -16.01 8.27
N PHE A 70 6.12 -15.03 7.79
CA PHE A 70 4.65 -15.09 7.81
C PHE A 70 4.10 -16.04 6.73
N ASP A 71 4.77 -16.09 5.59
CA ASP A 71 4.61 -17.10 4.54
C ASP A 71 5.88 -17.17 3.67
N SER A 72 5.82 -17.86 2.53
CA SER A 72 6.96 -18.03 1.62
C SER A 72 7.44 -16.73 0.97
N ASP A 73 6.62 -15.68 0.95
CA ASP A 73 6.92 -14.40 0.29
C ASP A 73 6.91 -13.19 1.25
N CYS A 74 6.51 -13.36 2.51
CA CYS A 74 6.61 -12.34 3.55
C CYS A 74 7.60 -12.76 4.65
N PRO A 75 8.91 -12.51 4.47
CA PRO A 75 9.90 -12.74 5.51
C PRO A 75 9.68 -11.91 6.77
N ALA A 76 10.02 -12.46 7.94
CA ALA A 76 10.15 -11.68 9.16
C ALA A 76 11.50 -10.96 9.16
N TYR A 77 11.57 -9.81 8.49
CA TYR A 77 12.77 -8.96 8.54
C TYR A 77 12.94 -8.33 9.93
N ALA A 78 14.20 -8.11 10.31
CA ALA A 78 14.49 -7.26 11.46
C ALA A 78 13.85 -5.87 11.26
N ASP A 79 13.21 -5.36 12.29
CA ASP A 79 12.51 -4.06 12.31
C ASP A 79 11.36 -3.91 11.28
N ILE A 80 10.85 -5.00 10.71
CA ILE A 80 9.81 -4.92 9.65
C ILE A 80 8.54 -4.20 10.12
N PHE A 81 8.21 -4.34 11.41
CA PHE A 81 7.12 -3.62 12.04
C PHE A 81 7.28 -2.10 11.89
N HIS A 82 8.40 -1.51 12.33
CA HIS A 82 8.60 -0.07 12.26
C HIS A 82 8.79 0.42 10.81
N HIS A 83 9.39 -0.38 9.92
CA HIS A 83 9.40 -0.05 8.49
C HIS A 83 7.97 0.05 7.92
N SER A 84 7.09 -0.88 8.31
CA SER A 84 5.68 -0.89 7.88
C SER A 84 4.86 0.24 8.52
N LEU A 85 5.19 0.67 9.75
CA LEU A 85 4.60 1.85 10.38
C LEU A 85 4.93 3.12 9.61
N ARG A 86 6.19 3.29 9.18
CA ARG A 86 6.63 4.44 8.38
C ARG A 86 5.95 4.46 7.01
N ALA A 87 5.82 3.29 6.37
CA ALA A 87 5.12 3.18 5.09
C ALA A 87 3.62 3.54 5.21
N SER A 88 2.95 3.06 6.27
CA SER A 88 1.57 3.43 6.57
C SER A 88 1.43 4.93 6.90
N GLY A 89 2.35 5.48 7.69
CA GLY A 89 2.34 6.89 8.08
C GLY A 89 2.59 7.84 6.90
N ALA A 90 3.40 7.43 5.92
CA ALA A 90 3.56 8.15 4.67
C ALA A 90 2.26 8.19 3.85
N ALA A 91 1.55 7.06 3.75
CA ALA A 91 0.26 7.01 3.07
C ALA A 91 -0.80 7.88 3.78
N VAL A 92 -0.84 7.85 5.11
CA VAL A 92 -1.71 8.71 5.93
C VAL A 92 -1.38 10.19 5.70
N SER A 93 -0.09 10.54 5.65
CA SER A 93 0.35 11.93 5.42
C SER A 93 -0.06 12.43 4.03
N VAL A 94 0.04 11.59 2.99
CA VAL A 94 -0.49 11.90 1.66
C VAL A 94 -1.99 12.14 1.70
N ALA A 95 -2.75 11.26 2.36
CA ALA A 95 -4.20 11.39 2.46
C ALA A 95 -4.63 12.65 3.22
N ARG A 96 -3.91 13.03 4.29
CA ARG A 96 -4.17 14.25 5.07
C ARG A 96 -3.80 15.54 4.34
N ALA A 97 -2.85 15.49 3.40
CA ALA A 97 -2.48 16.63 2.58
C ALA A 97 -3.48 16.91 1.44
N ALA A 98 -4.21 15.87 1.00
CA ALA A 98 -5.11 15.95 -0.16
C ALA A 98 -6.24 17.01 -0.03
N PRO A 99 -6.93 17.18 1.12
CA PRO A 99 -7.97 18.21 1.27
C PRO A 99 -7.47 19.65 1.08
N ALA A 100 -6.19 19.91 1.35
CA ALA A 100 -5.55 21.21 1.10
C ALA A 100 -5.13 21.41 -0.36
N GLY A 101 -5.40 20.43 -1.25
CA GLY A 101 -4.99 20.46 -2.64
C GLY A 101 -3.49 20.19 -2.84
N GLU A 102 -2.79 19.68 -1.81
CA GLU A 102 -1.36 19.41 -1.88
C GLU A 102 -1.09 18.12 -2.65
N LEU A 103 -0.54 18.25 -3.87
CA LEU A 103 -0.08 17.11 -4.64
C LEU A 103 1.10 16.44 -3.91
N SER A 104 0.89 15.22 -3.45
CA SER A 104 1.87 14.47 -2.65
C SER A 104 1.94 12.99 -3.05
N PHE A 105 3.04 12.33 -2.67
CA PHE A 105 3.30 10.92 -2.97
C PHE A 105 4.08 10.23 -1.86
N SER A 106 3.71 8.99 -1.55
CA SER A 106 4.42 8.12 -0.61
C SER A 106 5.36 7.22 -1.38
N LEU A 107 6.68 7.46 -1.27
CA LEU A 107 7.71 6.66 -1.91
C LEU A 107 8.35 5.73 -0.89
N MET A 108 7.62 4.68 -0.51
CA MET A 108 7.93 3.83 0.63
C MET A 108 7.99 2.34 0.28
N ARG A 109 8.62 1.61 1.19
CA ARG A 109 8.72 0.15 1.27
C ARG A 109 8.55 -0.24 2.75
N PRO A 110 7.91 -1.37 3.09
CA PRO A 110 7.28 -2.38 2.21
C PRO A 110 6.02 -1.89 1.46
N PRO A 111 5.51 -2.66 0.47
CA PRO A 111 4.20 -2.44 -0.14
C PRO A 111 3.07 -2.87 0.80
N GLY A 112 1.79 -2.62 0.42
CA GLY A 112 0.66 -2.86 1.31
C GLY A 112 -0.62 -3.50 0.75
N HIS A 113 -0.92 -3.41 -0.55
CA HIS A 113 -2.27 -3.71 -1.06
C HIS A 113 -2.73 -5.18 -0.95
N HIS A 114 -1.82 -6.13 -0.67
CA HIS A 114 -2.16 -7.53 -0.41
C HIS A 114 -2.39 -7.86 1.07
N ALA A 115 -1.95 -6.99 1.99
CA ALA A 115 -2.13 -7.23 3.41
C ALA A 115 -3.63 -7.22 3.73
N MET A 116 -4.10 -8.33 4.26
CA MET A 116 -5.47 -8.52 4.73
C MET A 116 -5.64 -7.91 6.12
N ARG A 117 -6.87 -7.93 6.65
CA ARG A 117 -7.16 -7.45 8.02
C ARG A 117 -6.37 -8.19 9.10
N ASP A 118 -6.02 -9.44 8.86
CA ASP A 118 -5.44 -10.37 9.82
C ASP A 118 -4.31 -11.24 9.23
N ARG A 119 -3.79 -10.89 8.06
CA ARG A 119 -2.78 -11.70 7.36
C ARG A 119 -1.83 -10.87 6.49
N ALA A 120 -0.54 -11.12 6.66
CA ALA A 120 0.52 -10.68 5.76
C ALA A 120 0.63 -11.64 4.57
N MET A 121 0.83 -11.10 3.37
CA MET A 121 1.03 -11.86 2.13
C MET A 121 1.46 -10.92 0.99
N GLY A 122 2.08 -11.44 -0.07
CA GLY A 122 2.43 -10.65 -1.25
C GLY A 122 3.43 -9.54 -0.93
N PHE A 123 4.42 -9.83 -0.09
CA PHE A 123 5.39 -8.85 0.44
C PHE A 123 4.78 -7.76 1.35
N CYS A 124 3.48 -7.82 1.64
CA CYS A 124 2.73 -6.76 2.33
C CYS A 124 2.43 -7.15 3.78
N TYR A 125 2.81 -6.27 4.72
CA TYR A 125 2.62 -6.48 6.17
C TYR A 125 1.48 -5.64 6.73
N PHE A 126 1.29 -4.40 6.26
CA PHE A 126 0.12 -3.59 6.55
C PHE A 126 -0.46 -3.00 5.28
N ASN A 127 -1.78 -2.90 5.20
CA ASN A 127 -2.45 -2.25 4.10
C ASN A 127 -2.42 -0.72 4.24
N HIS A 128 -1.37 -0.11 3.71
CA HIS A 128 -1.13 1.34 3.83
C HIS A 128 -2.26 2.18 3.20
N ILE A 129 -2.83 1.72 2.09
CA ILE A 129 -3.89 2.45 1.36
C ILE A 129 -5.22 2.36 2.10
N ALA A 130 -5.59 1.19 2.61
CA ALA A 130 -6.80 1.04 3.42
C ALA A 130 -6.69 1.83 4.74
N VAL A 131 -5.53 1.80 5.40
CA VAL A 131 -5.26 2.64 6.61
C VAL A 131 -5.46 4.12 6.28
N ALA A 132 -4.84 4.62 5.20
CA ALA A 132 -4.94 6.01 4.81
C ALA A 132 -6.37 6.43 4.41
N ALA A 133 -7.09 5.59 3.66
CA ALA A 133 -8.46 5.87 3.26
C ALA A 133 -9.40 5.94 4.47
N LEU A 134 -9.31 4.97 5.38
CA LEU A 134 -10.15 4.94 6.58
C LEU A 134 -9.77 6.05 7.57
N ASP A 135 -8.49 6.41 7.67
CA ASP A 135 -8.07 7.57 8.48
C ASP A 135 -8.60 8.89 7.92
N ALA A 136 -8.57 9.07 6.59
CA ALA A 136 -9.15 10.24 5.95
C ALA A 136 -10.66 10.37 6.23
N LEU A 137 -11.41 9.26 6.13
CA LEU A 137 -12.84 9.25 6.48
C LEU A 137 -13.07 9.62 7.96
N ALA A 138 -12.27 9.06 8.87
CA ALA A 138 -12.33 9.41 10.29
C ALA A 138 -11.97 10.89 10.55
N GLY A 139 -11.13 11.48 9.70
CA GLY A 139 -10.78 12.90 9.70
C GLY A 139 -11.82 13.82 9.05
N GLY A 140 -12.97 13.30 8.60
CA GLY A 140 -14.07 14.08 8.05
C GLY A 140 -14.13 14.16 6.52
N VAL A 141 -13.25 13.45 5.80
CA VAL A 141 -13.42 13.29 4.34
C VAL A 141 -14.68 12.48 4.08
N GLU A 142 -15.57 12.98 3.21
CA GLU A 142 -16.86 12.32 2.99
C GLU A 142 -16.76 11.04 2.16
N ARG A 143 -15.89 11.05 1.13
CA ARG A 143 -15.75 9.98 0.14
C ARG A 143 -14.30 9.84 -0.31
N VAL A 144 -13.85 8.59 -0.49
CA VAL A 144 -12.51 8.26 -0.99
C VAL A 144 -12.63 7.34 -2.21
N ALA A 145 -11.81 7.58 -3.22
CA ALA A 145 -11.63 6.65 -4.33
C ALA A 145 -10.22 6.07 -4.27
N ILE A 146 -10.13 4.74 -4.34
CA ILE A 146 -8.88 3.98 -4.43
C ILE A 146 -8.79 3.43 -5.85
N TRP A 147 -7.77 3.86 -6.59
CA TRP A 147 -7.43 3.35 -7.91
C TRP A 147 -6.14 2.54 -7.84
N ASP A 148 -6.26 1.22 -7.93
CA ASP A 148 -5.15 0.28 -7.91
C ASP A 148 -4.80 -0.16 -9.34
N PHE A 149 -3.59 0.17 -9.76
CA PHE A 149 -3.04 -0.15 -11.08
C PHE A 149 -1.77 -1.01 -10.98
N ASP A 150 -1.52 -1.64 -9.83
CA ASP A 150 -0.55 -2.72 -9.76
C ASP A 150 -0.97 -3.89 -10.66
N ALA A 151 -0.01 -4.62 -11.19
CA ALA A 151 -0.30 -5.75 -12.06
C ALA A 151 -1.03 -6.90 -11.32
N HIS A 152 -0.89 -6.98 -9.99
CA HIS A 152 -1.59 -7.95 -9.16
C HIS A 152 -2.85 -7.32 -8.56
N HIS A 153 -3.89 -8.14 -8.37
CA HIS A 153 -5.10 -7.70 -7.71
C HIS A 153 -4.82 -7.29 -6.25
N GLY A 154 -5.21 -6.08 -5.85
CA GLY A 154 -5.15 -5.57 -4.48
C GLY A 154 -6.16 -6.22 -3.53
N ASN A 155 -6.09 -7.54 -3.38
CA ASN A 155 -7.03 -8.37 -2.63
C ASN A 155 -7.19 -7.97 -1.15
N GLY A 156 -6.11 -7.49 -0.52
CA GLY A 156 -6.15 -6.99 0.85
C GLY A 156 -6.98 -5.73 0.96
N THR A 157 -6.78 -4.81 0.02
CA THR A 157 -7.51 -3.54 -0.02
C THR A 157 -8.99 -3.79 -0.27
N GLU A 158 -9.32 -4.59 -1.29
CA GLU A 158 -10.71 -4.99 -1.57
C GLU A 158 -11.38 -5.58 -0.32
N ALA A 159 -10.74 -6.56 0.33
CA ALA A 159 -11.31 -7.25 1.48
C ALA A 159 -11.59 -6.31 2.67
N ILE A 160 -10.72 -5.31 2.89
CA ILE A 160 -10.84 -4.36 4.00
C ILE A 160 -11.92 -3.31 3.73
N VAL A 161 -12.05 -2.83 2.49
CA VAL A 161 -12.96 -1.70 2.16
C VAL A 161 -14.32 -2.13 1.62
N ARG A 162 -14.50 -3.41 1.29
CA ARG A 162 -15.77 -3.97 0.84
C ARG A 162 -16.92 -3.59 1.79
N GLY A 163 -18.04 -3.16 1.21
CA GLY A 163 -19.26 -2.79 1.92
C GLY A 163 -19.22 -1.38 2.54
N ASN A 164 -18.09 -0.67 2.46
CA ASN A 164 -18.01 0.72 2.87
C ASN A 164 -18.52 1.64 1.75
N SER A 165 -19.73 2.17 1.90
CA SER A 165 -20.38 3.05 0.91
C SER A 165 -19.68 4.39 0.68
N GLN A 166 -18.73 4.78 1.55
CA GLN A 166 -17.92 5.99 1.39
C GLN A 166 -16.62 5.75 0.60
N ILE A 167 -16.29 4.49 0.27
CA ILE A 167 -15.07 4.14 -0.47
C ILE A 167 -15.45 3.47 -1.78
N MET A 168 -14.97 4.01 -2.89
CA MET A 168 -14.92 3.28 -4.16
C MET A 168 -13.54 2.63 -4.30
N PHE A 169 -13.49 1.32 -4.53
CA PHE A 169 -12.26 0.62 -4.90
C PHE A 169 -12.35 0.16 -6.35
N ALA A 170 -11.35 0.49 -7.13
CA ALA A 170 -11.25 0.07 -8.51
C ALA A 170 -9.84 -0.45 -8.79
N SER A 171 -9.74 -1.66 -9.34
CA SER A 171 -8.46 -2.32 -9.62
C SER A 171 -8.40 -2.84 -11.04
N VAL A 172 -7.33 -2.50 -11.75
CA VAL A 172 -6.98 -3.10 -13.04
C VAL A 172 -5.76 -3.97 -12.85
N HIS A 173 -5.88 -5.27 -13.15
CA HIS A 173 -4.85 -6.24 -12.82
C HIS A 173 -4.86 -7.42 -13.79
N GLN A 174 -3.74 -8.14 -13.88
CA GLN A 174 -3.63 -9.29 -14.75
C GLN A 174 -4.41 -10.50 -14.21
N TYR A 175 -5.22 -11.14 -15.06
CA TYR A 175 -5.89 -12.41 -14.78
C TYR A 175 -5.96 -13.32 -16.02
N PRO A 176 -5.63 -14.62 -15.92
CA PRO A 176 -5.15 -15.32 -14.73
C PRO A 176 -3.76 -14.85 -14.28
N GLY A 177 -3.56 -14.79 -12.96
CA GLY A 177 -2.35 -14.29 -12.31
C GLY A 177 -2.46 -14.41 -10.78
N TRP A 178 -1.34 -14.33 -10.06
CA TRP A 178 -1.37 -14.23 -8.60
C TRP A 178 -2.03 -12.88 -8.20
N PRO A 179 -2.87 -12.81 -7.15
CA PRO A 179 -3.22 -13.84 -6.18
C PRO A 179 -4.40 -14.75 -6.58
N GLY A 180 -4.94 -14.63 -7.79
CA GLY A 180 -6.04 -15.46 -8.29
C GLY A 180 -7.44 -14.99 -7.90
N THR A 181 -7.57 -13.76 -7.40
CA THR A 181 -8.83 -13.12 -7.01
C THR A 181 -9.11 -11.88 -7.87
N GLY A 182 -10.22 -11.16 -7.62
CA GLY A 182 -10.56 -9.93 -8.35
C GLY A 182 -11.27 -10.17 -9.69
N THR A 183 -11.99 -11.27 -9.85
CA THR A 183 -12.62 -11.64 -11.13
C THR A 183 -13.97 -10.98 -11.38
N GLU A 184 -14.59 -10.42 -10.34
CA GLU A 184 -15.95 -9.87 -10.40
C GLU A 184 -16.03 -8.51 -9.70
N SER A 185 -16.92 -7.66 -10.20
CA SER A 185 -17.27 -6.39 -9.56
C SER A 185 -18.56 -6.55 -8.76
N PHE A 186 -18.65 -5.90 -7.60
CA PHE A 186 -19.82 -5.94 -6.73
C PHE A 186 -19.84 -4.73 -5.78
N GLU A 187 -21.02 -4.22 -5.46
CA GLU A 187 -21.20 -3.09 -4.53
C GLU A 187 -20.27 -1.90 -4.85
N ASN A 188 -19.27 -1.65 -3.99
CA ASN A 188 -18.29 -0.58 -4.10
C ASN A 188 -16.94 -1.01 -4.72
N ILE A 189 -16.87 -2.24 -5.23
CA ILE A 189 -15.69 -2.91 -5.77
C ILE A 189 -15.83 -3.01 -7.30
N HIS A 190 -14.87 -2.45 -8.02
CA HIS A 190 -14.81 -2.42 -9.48
C HIS A 190 -13.52 -3.08 -9.98
N ASN A 191 -13.61 -4.36 -10.32
CA ASN A 191 -12.48 -5.12 -10.82
C ASN A 191 -12.47 -5.20 -12.34
N TYR A 192 -11.30 -4.91 -12.92
CA TYR A 192 -11.01 -4.97 -14.35
C TYR A 192 -9.89 -6.01 -14.60
N PRO A 193 -10.22 -7.32 -14.61
CA PRO A 193 -9.25 -8.37 -14.89
C PRO A 193 -8.82 -8.33 -16.36
N VAL A 194 -7.51 -8.29 -16.59
CA VAL A 194 -6.88 -8.14 -17.90
C VAL A 194 -6.08 -9.39 -18.26
N ARG A 195 -6.30 -9.98 -19.45
CA ARG A 195 -5.53 -11.15 -19.87
C ARG A 195 -4.03 -10.84 -20.01
N PRO A 196 -3.13 -11.79 -19.68
CA PRO A 196 -1.69 -11.63 -19.94
C PRO A 196 -1.42 -11.23 -21.40
N GLY A 197 -0.53 -10.26 -21.59
CA GLY A 197 -0.17 -9.75 -22.92
C GLY A 197 -1.17 -8.78 -23.56
N THR A 198 -2.26 -8.41 -22.89
CA THR A 198 -3.20 -7.40 -23.40
C THR A 198 -2.51 -6.04 -23.53
N PRO A 199 -2.63 -5.36 -24.69
CA PRO A 199 -2.06 -4.02 -24.88
C PRO A 199 -2.66 -3.00 -23.91
N ARG A 200 -1.84 -2.03 -23.46
CA ARG A 200 -2.27 -0.96 -22.53
C ARG A 200 -3.55 -0.25 -22.96
N ALA A 201 -3.72 -0.02 -24.27
CA ALA A 201 -4.89 0.66 -24.82
C ALA A 201 -6.22 -0.09 -24.59
N ALA A 202 -6.17 -1.38 -24.23
CA ALA A 202 -7.31 -2.25 -24.02
C ALA A 202 -7.47 -2.69 -22.54
N HIS A 203 -6.74 -2.08 -21.60
CA HIS A 203 -6.82 -2.45 -20.18
C HIS A 203 -8.14 -2.05 -19.50
N MET A 204 -8.85 -1.06 -20.05
CA MET A 204 -10.09 -0.51 -19.48
C MET A 204 -11.15 -0.18 -20.54
N SER A 205 -11.13 -0.92 -21.67
CA SER A 205 -12.06 -0.74 -22.80
C SER A 205 -13.31 -1.60 -22.66
#